data_AF-A0A227J9Y0-F1
#
_entry.id   AF-A0A227J9Y0-F1
#
_cell.length_a   1.000
_cell.length_b   1.000
_cell.length_c   1.000
_cell.angle_alpha   90.00
_cell.angle_beta   90.00
_cell.angle_gamma   90.00
#
_symmetry.space_group_name_H-M   'P 1'
#
loop_
_entity.id
_entity.type
_entity.pdbx_description
1 polymer ?
#
loop_
_entity_poly.entity_id
_entity_poly.type
_entity_poly.pdbx_seq_one_letter_code
_entity_poly.pdbx_strand_id
1 'polypeptide(L)'
;MNLADTTLEALRLLVNFDADLWEIVAVSFSVSITAISLVVLPAILMSFVLAYTDFRGKWFLLSIVNTLQAVPTVVIGLLLYMLLSRAGPW
;
A
#
# COMPACT_ATOMS: atom_id res chain seq x y z
N MET A 1 -6.80 -18.62 24.88
CA MET A 1 -5.70 -17.65 24.75
C MET A 1 -6.33 -16.27 24.75
N ASN A 2 -6.02 -15.42 25.72
CA ASN A 2 -6.56 -14.06 25.75
C ASN A 2 -5.71 -13.14 24.86
N LEU A 3 -6.31 -12.07 24.33
CA LEU A 3 -5.62 -11.07 23.50
C LEU A 3 -4.40 -10.45 24.21
N ALA A 4 -4.47 -10.33 25.53
CA ALA A 4 -3.37 -9.84 26.36
C ALA A 4 -2.14 -10.77 26.29
N ASP A 5 -2.37 -12.09 26.32
CA ASP A 5 -1.30 -13.08 26.28
C ASP A 5 -0.58 -13.06 24.92
N THR A 6 -1.33 -12.98 23.83
CA THR A 6 -0.75 -12.93 22.46
C THR A 6 0.00 -11.63 22.20
N THR A 7 -0.49 -10.51 22.76
CA THR A 7 0.20 -9.21 22.63
C THR A 7 1.51 -9.19 23.42
N LEU A 8 1.50 -9.73 24.64
CA LEU A 8 2.72 -9.84 25.44
C LEU A 8 3.76 -10.74 24.77
N GLU A 9 3.32 -11.83 24.15
CA GLU A 9 4.23 -12.72 23.43
C GLU A 9 4.82 -12.06 22.18
N ALA A 10 4.01 -11.35 21.39
CA ALA A 10 4.52 -10.57 20.26
C ALA A 10 5.54 -9.50 20.69
N LEU A 11 5.31 -8.82 21.82
CA LEU A 11 6.27 -7.86 22.39
C LEU A 11 7.56 -8.54 22.83
N ARG A 12 7.49 -9.75 23.40
CA ARG A 12 8.68 -10.53 23.77
C ARG A 12 9.50 -10.90 22.55
N LEU A 13 8.87 -11.39 21.47
CA LEU A 13 9.56 -11.70 20.22
C LEU A 13 10.26 -10.46 19.65
N LEU A 14 9.60 -9.30 19.72
CA LEU A 14 10.16 -8.04 19.24
C LEU A 14 11.38 -7.60 20.06
N VAL A 15 11.29 -7.63 21.40
CA VAL A 15 12.37 -7.22 22.32
C VAL A 15 13.53 -8.21 22.31
N ASN A 16 13.26 -9.50 22.14
CA ASN A 16 14.29 -10.54 22.07
C ASN A 16 15.01 -10.58 20.71
N PHE A 17 14.66 -9.68 19.79
CA PHE A 17 15.20 -9.65 18.43
C PHE A 17 15.06 -11.00 17.71
N ASP A 18 13.87 -11.60 17.80
CA ASP A 18 13.56 -12.82 17.08
C ASP A 18 13.81 -12.64 15.57
N ALA A 19 14.62 -13.52 14.98
CA ALA A 19 15.12 -13.36 13.62
C ALA A 19 13.99 -13.42 12.58
N ASP A 20 13.03 -14.33 12.74
CA ASP A 20 11.93 -14.53 11.81
C ASP A 20 10.98 -13.32 11.85
N LEU A 21 10.67 -12.80 13.05
CA LEU A 21 9.84 -11.60 13.18
C LEU A 21 10.51 -10.38 12.56
N TRP A 22 11.81 -10.16 12.83
CA TRP A 22 12.52 -9.01 12.28
C TRP A 22 12.73 -9.10 10.77
N GLU A 23 12.82 -10.31 10.20
CA GLU A 23 12.82 -10.50 8.74
C GLU A 23 11.49 -10.03 8.14
N ILE A 24 10.35 -10.43 8.71
CA ILE A 24 9.02 -9.98 8.24
C ILE A 24 8.89 -8.45 8.31
N VAL A 25 9.35 -7.86 9.42
CA VAL A 25 9.37 -6.40 9.61
C VAL A 25 10.23 -5.75 8.53
N ALA A 26 11.46 -6.22 8.34
CA ALA A 26 12.40 -5.67 7.36
C ALA A 26 11.86 -5.76 5.92
N VAL A 27 11.27 -6.88 5.53
CA VAL A 27 10.64 -7.06 4.21
C VAL A 27 9.48 -6.07 4.04
N SER A 28 8.60 -5.95 5.04
CA SER A 28 7.45 -5.03 5.01
C SER A 28 7.89 -3.57 4.82
N PHE A 29 8.92 -3.15 5.56
CA PHE A 29 9.51 -1.83 5.43
C PHE A 29 10.19 -1.62 4.07
N SER A 30 11.01 -2.58 3.64
CA SER A 30 11.73 -2.51 2.36
C SER A 30 10.77 -2.35 1.18
N VAL A 31 9.71 -3.16 1.14
CA VAL A 31 8.68 -3.09 0.09
C VAL A 31 7.96 -1.73 0.13
N SER A 32 7.55 -1.26 1.32
CA SER A 32 6.83 0.00 1.47
C SER A 32 7.68 1.21 1.06
N ILE A 33 8.93 1.27 1.51
CA ILE A 33 9.86 2.35 1.18
C ILE A 33 10.16 2.36 -0.32
N THR A 34 10.41 1.18 -0.91
CA THR A 34 10.67 1.06 -2.35
C THR A 34 9.47 1.55 -3.15
N ALA A 35 8.26 1.09 -2.82
CA ALA A 35 7.03 1.53 -3.50
C ALA A 35 6.80 3.04 -3.39
N ILE A 36 6.97 3.62 -2.19
CA ILE A 36 6.84 5.07 -1.99
C ILE A 36 7.89 5.82 -2.80
N SER A 37 9.16 5.39 -2.75
CA SER A 37 10.24 6.07 -3.46
C SER A 37 10.03 6.13 -4.97
N LEU A 38 9.43 5.08 -5.55
CA LEU A 38 9.13 5.02 -6.98
C LEU A 38 7.97 5.96 -7.39
N VAL A 39 6.98 6.13 -6.51
CA VAL A 39 5.73 6.84 -6.85
C VAL A 39 5.70 8.28 -6.34
N VAL A 40 6.50 8.64 -5.33
CA VAL A 40 6.42 9.95 -4.66
C VAL A 40 6.65 11.13 -5.61
N LEU A 41 7.66 11.08 -6.47
CA LEU A 41 7.96 12.15 -7.41
C LEU A 41 6.81 12.42 -8.42
N PRO A 42 6.35 11.42 -9.19
CA PRO A 42 5.22 11.64 -10.10
C PRO A 42 3.92 11.97 -9.37
N ALA A 43 3.67 11.39 -8.19
CA ALA A 43 2.48 11.70 -7.40
C ALA A 43 2.46 13.15 -6.92
N ILE A 44 3.59 13.69 -6.45
CA ILE A 44 3.70 15.09 -6.04
C ILE A 44 3.48 16.02 -7.24
N LEU A 45 4.15 15.76 -8.37
CA LEU A 45 4.00 16.59 -9.57
C LEU A 45 2.55 16.60 -10.06
N MET A 46 1.90 15.44 -10.12
CA MET A 46 0.49 15.32 -10.49
C MET A 46 -0.41 16.07 -9.49
N SER A 47 -0.18 15.89 -8.19
CA SER A 47 -0.96 16.56 -7.14
C SER A 47 -0.81 18.07 -7.20
N PHE A 48 0.39 18.58 -7.47
CA PHE A 48 0.66 20.01 -7.64
C PHE A 48 -0.11 20.59 -8.83
N VAL A 49 -0.07 19.92 -10.00
CA VAL A 49 -0.82 20.35 -11.18
C VAL A 49 -2.32 20.36 -10.89
N LEU A 50 -2.86 19.30 -10.28
CA LEU A 50 -4.28 19.21 -9.94
C LEU A 50 -4.70 20.27 -8.92
N ALA A 51 -3.83 20.62 -7.97
CA ALA A 51 -4.14 21.63 -6.95
C ALA A 51 -4.14 23.05 -7.51
N TYR A 52 -3.11 23.42 -8.30
CA TYR A 52 -2.87 24.81 -8.68
C TYR A 52 -3.40 25.21 -10.06
N THR A 53 -3.78 24.26 -10.91
CA THR A 53 -4.35 24.57 -12.23
C THR A 53 -5.85 24.29 -12.26
N ASP A 54 -6.61 25.18 -12.92
CA ASP A 54 -8.03 24.99 -13.21
C ASP A 54 -8.21 24.78 -14.70
N PHE A 55 -8.23 23.51 -15.11
CA PHE A 55 -8.47 23.09 -16.49
C PHE A 55 -9.82 22.38 -16.61
N ARG A 56 -10.40 22.40 -17.82
CA ARG A 56 -11.79 21.95 -18.09
C ARG A 56 -12.07 20.49 -17.71
N GLY A 57 -11.06 19.64 -17.54
CA GLY A 57 -11.18 18.22 -17.18
C GLY A 57 -10.85 17.89 -15.71
N LYS A 58 -10.56 18.88 -14.87
CA LYS A 58 -10.10 18.69 -13.48
C LYS A 58 -11.05 17.86 -12.64
N TRP A 59 -12.36 18.11 -12.75
CA TRP A 59 -13.39 17.36 -12.01
C TRP A 59 -13.36 15.86 -12.33
N PHE A 60 -13.17 15.51 -13.61
CA PHE A 60 -13.12 14.11 -14.02
C PHE A 60 -11.90 13.38 -13.44
N LEU A 61 -10.72 14.01 -13.50
CA LEU A 61 -9.50 13.44 -12.89
C LEU A 61 -9.63 13.30 -11.38
N LEU A 62 -10.14 14.34 -10.69
CA LEU A 62 -10.37 14.28 -9.25
C LEU A 62 -11.37 13.17 -8.89
N SER A 63 -12.42 12.99 -9.69
CA SER A 63 -13.41 11.91 -9.49
C SER A 63 -12.76 10.53 -9.62
N ILE A 64 -11.92 10.31 -10.64
CA ILE A 64 -11.17 9.05 -10.79
C ILE A 64 -10.26 8.81 -9.59
N VAL A 65 -9.46 9.81 -9.20
CA VAL A 65 -8.52 9.66 -8.07
C VAL A 65 -9.26 9.32 -6.78
N ASN A 66 -10.35 10.05 -6.46
CA ASN A 66 -11.16 9.76 -5.29
C ASN A 66 -11.82 8.38 -5.37
N THR A 67 -12.29 7.97 -6.56
CA THR A 67 -12.87 6.65 -6.77
C THR A 67 -11.84 5.55 -6.53
N LEU A 68 -10.62 5.71 -7.05
CA LEU A 68 -9.52 4.77 -6.83
C LEU A 68 -9.15 4.65 -5.34
N GLN A 69 -9.20 5.74 -4.58
CA GLN A 69 -9.00 5.71 -3.13
C GLN A 69 -10.13 4.98 -2.38
N ALA A 70 -11.35 4.94 -2.93
CA ALA A 70 -12.49 4.23 -2.35
C ALA A 70 -12.52 2.73 -2.70
N VAL A 71 -11.66 2.26 -3.63
CA VAL A 71 -11.62 0.84 -4.02
C VAL A 71 -11.16 0.00 -2.81
N PRO A 72 -11.88 -1.08 -2.46
CA PRO A 72 -11.46 -1.96 -1.39
C PRO A 72 -10.10 -2.61 -1.68
N THR A 73 -9.22 -2.65 -0.68
CA THR A 73 -7.87 -3.21 -0.81
C THR A 73 -7.86 -4.67 -1.26
N VAL A 74 -8.88 -5.45 -0.84
CA VAL A 74 -9.07 -6.84 -1.27
C VAL A 74 -9.24 -6.95 -2.79
N VAL A 75 -10.00 -6.05 -3.41
CA VAL A 75 -10.23 -6.05 -4.86
C VAL A 75 -8.94 -5.77 -5.61
N ILE A 76 -8.15 -4.80 -5.13
CA ILE A 76 -6.84 -4.48 -5.71
C ILE A 76 -5.91 -5.70 -5.62
N GLY A 77 -5.89 -6.39 -4.48
CA GLY A 77 -5.12 -7.62 -4.31
C GLY A 77 -5.51 -8.72 -5.31
N LEU A 78 -6.81 -8.94 -5.51
CA LEU A 78 -7.31 -9.92 -6.48
C LEU A 78 -6.97 -9.54 -7.93
N LEU A 79 -7.11 -8.26 -8.30
CA LEU A 79 -6.75 -7.78 -9.63
C LEU A 79 -5.25 -7.96 -9.91
N LEU A 80 -4.40 -7.60 -8.96
CA LEU A 80 -2.95 -7.80 -9.07
C LEU A 80 -2.59 -9.28 -9.13
N TYR A 81 -3.25 -10.12 -8.31
CA TYR A 81 -3.07 -11.57 -8.37
C TYR A 81 -3.41 -12.12 -9.76
N MET A 82 -4.56 -11.74 -10.33
CA MET A 82 -4.97 -12.20 -11.67
C MET A 82 -4.05 -11.69 -12.79
N LEU A 83 -3.54 -10.45 -12.68
CA LEU A 83 -2.65 -9.84 -13.67
C LEU A 83 -1.24 -10.46 -13.64
N LEU A 84 -0.73 -10.77 -12.45
CA LEU A 84 0.63 -11.27 -12.25
C LEU A 84 0.70 -12.81 -12.22
N SER A 85 -0.42 -13.49 -11.97
CA SER A 85 -0.50 -14.95 -12.00
C SER A 85 -0.67 -15.49 -13.41
N ARG A 86 -0.04 -16.62 -13.69
CA ARG A 86 -0.18 -17.36 -14.97
C ARG A 86 -1.56 -18.02 -15.13
N ALA A 87 -2.40 -18.01 -14.09
CA ALA A 87 -3.79 -18.46 -14.13
C ALA A 87 -4.76 -17.27 -14.31
N GLY A 88 -4.36 -16.29 -15.12
CA GLY A 88 -5.20 -15.13 -15.43
C GLY A 88 -6.52 -15.54 -16.11
N PRO A 89 -7.54 -14.67 -16.09
CA PRO A 89 -8.84 -14.92 -16.72
C PRO A 89 -8.85 -14.90 -18.27
N TRP A 90 -7.66 -14.93 -18.90
CA TRP A 90 -7.44 -14.97 -20.35
C TRP A 90 -6.38 -16.00 -20.70
#